data_AF-A0A8T0BGD7-F1
#
_entry.id   AF-A0A8T0BGD7-F1
#
_cell.length_a   1.000
_cell.length_b   1.000
_cell.length_c   1.000
_cell.angle_alpha   90.00
_cell.angle_beta   90.00
_cell.angle_gamma   90.00
#
_symmetry.space_group_name_H-M   'P 1'
#
loop_
_entity.id
_entity.type
_entity.pdbx_description
1 polymer ?
#
loop_
_entity_poly.entity_id
_entity_poly.type
_entity_poly.pdbx_seq_one_letter_code
_entity_poly.pdbx_strand_id
1 'polypeptide(L)'
;MEDFRRTYQRLCKEAGVEPQESVLTQLQEVRAAASGTKLDLSGQSLTVESCSMLGKSLQNNTLFTELILSDCMLSEEGTKLLLKGLCFNTTVKLLDLKGNNLRGAGAEALGKLLMRNKTLQRLVLEWNAIGMWEEGFSVFCEGLASNSSLTQLDLRNNQINHQGAAEISLALKRNSILRELDLRWNNIGLLGGRALLEALQQNHTLLQLEMAGNNIPSDILRAIEQSMAHNADRHLTLRESHTKTKVLSKEIQFLKEEKNRQVLNLMETIDKQRNEMGQSSRTSSVRLGQLRKL
;
A
#
# COMPACT_ATOMS: atom_id res chain seq x y z
N MET A 1 -11.07 16.49 14.08
CA MET A 1 -9.83 16.89 14.79
C MET A 1 -10.09 17.14 16.28
N GLU A 2 -11.11 17.93 16.64
CA GLU A 2 -11.51 18.07 18.05
C GLU A 2 -11.84 16.72 18.70
N ASP A 3 -12.46 15.79 17.97
CA ASP A 3 -12.77 14.44 18.49
C ASP A 3 -11.51 13.64 18.83
N PHE A 4 -10.45 13.76 18.03
CA PHE A 4 -9.17 13.12 18.33
C PHE A 4 -8.50 13.77 19.54
N ARG A 5 -8.46 15.10 19.60
CA ARG A 5 -7.93 15.83 20.77
C ARG A 5 -8.67 15.47 22.05
N ARG A 6 -10.01 15.46 22.02
CA ARG A 6 -10.84 15.06 23.17
C ARG A 6 -10.59 13.62 23.55
N THR A 7 -10.43 12.72 22.58
CA THR A 7 -10.09 11.32 22.83
C THR A 7 -8.72 11.19 23.48
N TYR A 8 -7.70 11.87 22.95
CA TYR A 8 -6.36 11.88 23.53
C TYR A 8 -6.35 12.45 24.96
N GLN A 9 -6.96 13.61 25.19
CA GLN A 9 -7.05 14.23 26.52
C GLN A 9 -7.84 13.35 27.52
N ARG A 10 -8.95 12.76 27.09
CA ARG A 10 -9.74 11.83 27.90
C ARG A 10 -8.91 10.61 28.29
N LEU A 11 -8.23 10.02 27.32
CA LEU A 11 -7.36 8.87 27.53
C LEU A 11 -6.20 9.22 28.50
N CYS A 12 -5.58 10.40 28.35
CA CYS A 12 -4.54 10.86 29.27
C CYS A 12 -5.09 11.02 30.69
N LYS A 13 -6.27 11.63 30.85
CA LYS A 13 -6.96 11.79 32.13
C LYS A 13 -7.31 10.44 32.78
N GLU A 14 -7.83 9.50 32.00
CA GLU A 14 -8.14 8.13 32.46
C GLU A 14 -6.89 7.37 32.91
N ALA A 15 -5.73 7.65 32.28
CA ALA A 15 -4.46 7.05 32.64
C ALA A 15 -3.73 7.77 33.78
N GLY A 16 -4.24 8.92 34.26
CA GLY A 16 -3.55 9.75 35.26
C GLY A 16 -2.28 10.44 34.73
N VAL A 17 -2.18 10.63 33.42
CA VAL A 17 -1.01 11.21 32.73
C VAL A 17 -1.37 12.60 32.24
N GLU A 18 -0.48 13.58 32.43
CA GLU A 18 -0.68 14.90 31.84
C GLU A 18 -0.49 14.84 30.32
N PRO A 19 -1.47 15.34 29.52
CA PRO A 19 -1.36 15.32 28.08
C PRO A 19 -0.22 16.23 27.64
N GLN A 20 0.69 15.69 26.81
CA GLN A 20 1.88 16.42 26.41
C GLN A 20 1.51 17.65 25.56
N GLU A 21 2.04 18.80 25.93
CA GLU A 21 1.68 20.09 25.32
C GLU A 21 2.01 20.13 23.83
N SER A 22 3.15 19.58 23.41
CA SER A 22 3.54 19.49 21.99
C SER A 22 2.49 18.80 21.12
N VAL A 23 1.87 17.73 21.63
CA VAL A 23 0.78 17.03 20.93
C VAL A 23 -0.46 17.89 20.86
N LEU A 24 -0.80 18.60 21.94
CA LEU A 24 -1.98 19.48 21.97
C LEU A 24 -1.82 20.70 21.06
N THR A 25 -0.64 21.30 21.03
CA THR A 25 -0.29 22.44 20.17
C THR A 25 -0.38 22.03 18.71
N GLN A 26 0.20 20.88 18.32
CA GLN A 26 0.07 20.38 16.96
C GLN A 26 -1.39 20.15 16.56
N LEU A 27 -2.20 19.58 17.45
CA LEU A 27 -3.63 19.37 17.20
C LEU A 27 -4.43 20.68 17.10
N GLN A 28 -3.93 21.79 17.66
CA GLN A 28 -4.50 23.13 17.50
C GLN A 28 -4.03 23.81 16.20
N GLU A 29 -2.78 23.65 15.81
CA GLU A 29 -2.24 24.24 14.57
C GLU A 29 -2.82 23.57 13.32
N VAL A 30 -2.96 22.24 13.33
CA VAL A 30 -3.58 21.48 12.24
C VAL A 30 -5.06 21.86 12.06
N ARG A 31 -5.72 22.41 13.09
CA ARG A 31 -7.08 22.96 12.98
C ARG A 31 -7.12 24.23 12.12
N ALA A 32 -6.08 25.05 12.13
CA ALA A 32 -6.00 26.28 11.35
C ALA A 32 -5.71 26.01 9.86
N ALA A 33 -5.01 24.91 9.57
CA ALA A 33 -4.79 24.41 8.22
C ALA A 33 -5.96 23.51 7.79
N ALA A 34 -6.89 24.04 6.98
CA ALA A 34 -8.13 23.38 6.54
C ALA A 34 -7.98 22.04 5.77
N SER A 35 -6.80 21.40 5.75
CA SER A 35 -6.49 20.21 4.94
C SER A 35 -5.53 19.19 5.59
N GLY A 36 -5.16 19.33 6.87
CA GLY A 36 -4.12 18.46 7.44
C GLY A 36 -4.61 17.06 7.84
N THR A 37 -4.38 16.05 7.00
CA THR A 37 -4.43 14.62 7.38
C THR A 37 -3.07 14.12 7.92
N LYS A 38 -2.19 15.06 8.30
CA LYS A 38 -0.84 14.80 8.79
C LYS A 38 -0.74 15.18 10.28
N LEU A 39 -0.26 14.27 11.11
CA LEU A 39 0.16 14.53 12.48
C LEU A 39 1.69 14.56 12.50
N ASP A 40 2.26 15.76 12.69
CA ASP A 40 3.70 15.98 12.70
C ASP A 40 4.17 16.35 14.11
N LEU A 41 4.94 15.46 14.72
CA LEU A 41 5.53 15.68 16.03
C LEU A 41 7.06 15.62 15.97
N SER A 42 7.64 15.84 14.78
CA SER A 42 9.07 15.75 14.57
C SER A 42 9.88 16.64 15.53
N GLY A 43 10.98 16.09 16.04
CA GLY A 43 11.85 16.75 17.02
C GLY A 43 11.27 16.88 18.43
N GLN A 44 10.04 16.43 18.67
CA GLN A 44 9.43 16.45 20.00
C GLN A 44 9.77 15.17 20.76
N SER A 45 10.41 15.30 21.92
CA SER A 45 10.70 14.15 22.79
C SER A 45 9.40 13.58 23.36
N LEU A 46 8.99 12.38 22.95
CA LEU A 46 7.76 11.75 23.43
C LEU A 46 8.05 10.77 24.58
N THR A 47 7.33 10.91 25.70
CA THR A 47 7.44 9.97 26.81
C THR A 47 6.76 8.64 26.49
N VAL A 48 7.05 7.60 27.27
CA VAL A 48 6.45 6.27 27.11
C VAL A 48 4.93 6.33 27.27
N GLU A 49 4.47 7.12 28.24
CA GLU A 49 3.06 7.33 28.51
C GLU A 49 2.40 8.04 27.32
N SER A 50 2.99 9.14 26.82
CA SER A 50 2.51 9.82 25.62
C SER A 50 2.40 8.89 24.42
N CYS A 51 3.41 8.04 24.18
CA CYS A 51 3.38 7.05 23.11
C CYS A 51 2.26 6.03 23.26
N SER A 52 2.01 5.57 24.50
CA SER A 52 0.90 4.68 24.83
C SER A 52 -0.45 5.32 24.54
N MET A 53 -0.63 6.57 24.96
CA MET A 53 -1.88 7.30 24.75
C MET A 53 -2.09 7.66 23.28
N LEU A 54 -1.03 8.01 22.56
CA LEU A 54 -1.06 8.23 21.12
C LEU A 54 -1.42 6.94 20.38
N GLY A 55 -0.78 5.81 20.70
CA GLY A 55 -1.10 4.51 20.11
C GLY A 55 -2.57 4.15 20.28
N LYS A 56 -3.12 4.28 21.50
CA LYS A 56 -4.55 4.04 21.77
C LYS A 56 -5.46 4.98 21.00
N SER A 57 -5.10 6.27 20.94
CA SER A 57 -5.89 7.28 20.22
C SER A 57 -5.88 7.05 18.72
N LEU A 58 -4.74 6.61 18.17
CA LEU A 58 -4.55 6.32 16.75
C LEU A 58 -5.25 5.03 16.33
N GLN A 59 -5.48 4.06 17.22
CA GLN A 59 -6.06 2.76 16.88
C GLN A 59 -7.34 2.88 16.03
N ASN A 60 -8.27 3.74 16.44
CA ASN A 60 -9.56 3.96 15.75
C ASN A 60 -9.62 5.31 15.03
N ASN A 61 -8.46 5.94 14.80
CA ASN A 61 -8.41 7.24 14.15
C ASN A 61 -8.67 7.12 12.64
N THR A 62 -9.57 7.94 12.14
CA THR A 62 -9.96 8.05 10.73
C THR A 62 -9.52 9.34 10.06
N LEU A 63 -8.74 10.17 10.77
CA LEU A 63 -8.36 11.51 10.32
C LEU A 63 -6.95 11.57 9.73
N PHE A 64 -5.98 10.94 10.39
CA PHE A 64 -4.58 11.07 10.04
C PHE A 64 -4.17 9.94 9.10
N THR A 65 -3.75 10.33 7.89
CA THR A 65 -3.16 9.44 6.88
C THR A 65 -1.64 9.44 6.96
N GLU A 66 -1.03 10.45 7.56
CA GLU A 66 0.42 10.59 7.70
C GLU A 66 0.79 10.87 9.14
N LEU A 67 1.74 10.10 9.67
CA LEU A 67 2.26 10.24 11.02
C LEU A 67 3.77 10.44 10.94
N ILE A 68 4.22 11.65 11.30
CA ILE A 68 5.64 12.00 11.32
C ILE A 68 6.12 12.10 12.76
N LEU A 69 7.04 11.23 13.12
CA LEU A 69 7.62 11.08 14.45
C LEU A 69 9.15 11.04 14.34
N SER A 70 9.71 11.79 13.39
CA SER A 70 11.16 11.85 13.18
C SER A 70 11.85 12.53 14.36
N ASP A 71 12.95 11.97 14.83
CA ASP A 71 13.79 12.52 15.91
C ASP A 71 12.98 12.78 17.22
N CYS A 72 12.04 11.89 17.53
CA CYS A 72 11.18 11.99 18.72
C CYS A 72 11.74 11.31 19.98
N MET A 73 12.97 10.78 19.91
CA MET A 73 13.63 10.05 21.00
C MET A 73 12.75 8.93 21.58
N LEU A 74 12.02 8.21 20.71
CA LEU A 74 11.11 7.14 21.14
C LEU A 74 11.89 6.03 21.84
N SER A 75 11.57 5.76 23.10
CA SER A 75 12.12 4.59 23.79
C SER A 75 11.61 3.30 23.15
N GLU A 76 12.29 2.18 23.42
CA GLU A 76 11.89 0.86 22.91
C GLU A 76 10.46 0.48 23.36
N GLU A 77 10.12 0.74 24.62
CA GLU A 77 8.77 0.48 25.14
C GLU A 77 7.74 1.47 24.59
N GLY A 78 8.09 2.76 24.47
CA GLY A 78 7.22 3.77 23.86
C GLY A 78 6.86 3.41 22.41
N THR A 79 7.87 3.00 21.63
CA THR A 79 7.71 2.52 20.26
C THR A 79 6.75 1.33 20.21
N LYS A 80 6.97 0.31 21.03
CA LYS A 80 6.13 -0.89 21.07
C LYS A 80 4.67 -0.56 21.36
N LEU A 81 4.41 0.31 22.33
CA LEU A 81 3.05 0.73 22.70
C LEU A 81 2.38 1.54 21.58
N LEU A 82 3.12 2.46 20.95
CA LEU A 82 2.64 3.24 19.83
C LEU A 82 2.28 2.33 18.63
N LEU A 83 3.20 1.45 18.23
CA LEU A 83 3.01 0.54 17.09
C LEU A 83 1.90 -0.47 17.34
N LYS A 84 1.69 -0.90 18.59
CA LYS A 84 0.56 -1.77 18.96
C LYS A 84 -0.79 -1.15 18.60
N GLY A 85 -0.93 0.16 18.77
CA GLY A 85 -2.11 0.91 18.33
C GLY A 85 -2.27 0.92 16.82
N LEU A 86 -1.17 1.15 16.10
CA LEU A 86 -1.14 1.20 14.64
C LEU A 86 -1.41 -0.17 13.97
N CYS A 87 -1.20 -1.30 14.65
CA CYS A 87 -1.53 -2.64 14.13
C CYS A 87 -2.97 -2.76 13.60
N PHE A 88 -3.91 -2.04 14.21
CA PHE A 88 -5.34 -2.08 13.84
C PHE A 88 -5.81 -0.82 13.11
N ASN A 89 -4.93 0.17 12.96
CA ASN A 89 -5.29 1.40 12.28
C ASN A 89 -5.47 1.17 10.77
N THR A 90 -6.59 1.66 10.23
CA THR A 90 -6.98 1.50 8.82
C THR A 90 -6.87 2.78 7.99
N THR A 91 -6.20 3.81 8.51
CA THR A 91 -6.16 5.15 7.92
C THR A 91 -4.76 5.62 7.58
N VAL A 92 -3.78 5.37 8.46
CA VAL A 92 -2.39 5.78 8.32
C VAL A 92 -1.75 5.00 7.18
N LYS A 93 -1.30 5.75 6.17
CA LYS A 93 -0.61 5.27 4.97
C LYS A 93 0.87 5.54 5.01
N LEU A 94 1.30 6.61 5.69
CA LEU A 94 2.70 6.99 5.83
C LEU A 94 3.07 7.06 7.32
N LEU A 95 4.13 6.33 7.69
CA LEU A 95 4.73 6.37 9.00
C LEU A 95 6.20 6.73 8.89
N ASP A 96 6.60 7.84 9.49
CA ASP A 96 7.99 8.27 9.58
C ASP A 96 8.47 8.16 11.03
N LEU A 97 9.45 7.29 11.24
CA LEU A 97 10.11 7.05 12.52
C LEU A 97 11.61 7.32 12.42
N LYS A 98 12.05 8.18 11.50
CA LYS A 98 13.46 8.51 11.33
C LYS A 98 14.12 8.92 12.65
N GLY A 99 15.36 8.48 12.90
CA GLY A 99 16.18 9.00 14.00
C GLY A 99 15.69 8.67 15.41
N ASN A 100 14.92 7.61 15.59
CA ASN A 100 14.42 7.20 16.92
C ASN A 100 15.26 6.10 17.59
N ASN A 101 16.32 5.61 16.94
CA ASN A 101 17.21 4.58 17.49
C ASN A 101 16.40 3.36 18.06
N LEU A 102 15.49 2.84 17.24
CA LEU A 102 14.54 1.78 17.61
C LEU A 102 15.18 0.45 18.04
N ARG A 103 16.39 0.15 17.54
CA ARG A 103 17.16 -1.07 17.88
C ARG A 103 16.34 -2.36 17.68
N GLY A 104 16.73 -3.45 18.34
CA GLY A 104 16.13 -4.77 18.15
C GLY A 104 14.67 -4.87 18.59
N ALA A 105 14.32 -4.31 19.75
CA ALA A 105 12.94 -4.35 20.26
C ALA A 105 11.97 -3.58 19.35
N GLY A 106 12.40 -2.44 18.81
CA GLY A 106 11.63 -1.69 17.83
C GLY A 106 11.53 -2.40 16.48
N ALA A 107 12.59 -3.11 16.04
CA ALA A 107 12.54 -3.95 14.85
C ALA A 107 11.48 -5.08 14.97
N GLU A 108 11.45 -5.76 16.11
CA GLU A 108 10.45 -6.80 16.40
C GLU A 108 9.03 -6.22 16.40
N ALA A 109 8.84 -5.05 17.02
CA ALA A 109 7.55 -4.36 17.06
C ALA A 109 7.09 -3.93 15.64
N LEU A 110 8.01 -3.45 14.80
CA LEU A 110 7.76 -3.14 13.39
C LEU A 110 7.40 -4.39 12.59
N GLY A 111 8.08 -5.52 12.82
CA GLY A 111 7.71 -6.79 12.18
C GLY A 111 6.28 -7.20 12.51
N LYS A 112 5.89 -7.13 13.79
CA LYS A 112 4.51 -7.39 14.23
C LYS A 112 3.51 -6.42 13.61
N LEU A 113 3.87 -5.14 13.47
CA LEU A 113 3.07 -4.15 12.76
C LEU A 113 2.86 -4.57 11.31
N LEU A 114 3.91 -4.91 10.57
CA LEU A 114 3.83 -5.28 9.14
C LEU A 114 3.05 -6.58 8.91
N MET A 115 3.11 -7.54 9.84
CA MET A 115 2.29 -8.76 9.74
C MET A 115 0.79 -8.46 9.81
N ARG A 116 0.37 -7.49 10.65
CA ARG A 116 -1.04 -7.23 10.94
C ARG A 116 -1.62 -6.08 10.13
N ASN A 117 -0.90 -4.97 10.02
CA ASN A 117 -1.36 -3.78 9.34
C ASN A 117 -1.26 -3.97 7.82
N LYS A 118 -2.39 -3.84 7.13
CA LYS A 118 -2.50 -3.94 5.66
C LYS A 118 -2.93 -2.61 5.02
N THR A 119 -2.65 -1.51 5.70
CA THR A 119 -3.01 -0.15 5.27
C THR A 119 -1.77 0.67 4.95
N LEU A 120 -0.70 0.51 5.73
CA LEU A 120 0.53 1.27 5.61
C LEU A 120 1.17 1.02 4.24
N GLN A 121 1.47 2.11 3.54
CA GLN A 121 2.01 2.12 2.18
C GLN A 121 3.46 2.58 2.14
N ARG A 122 3.82 3.52 3.02
CA ARG A 122 5.17 4.07 3.13
C ARG A 122 5.66 4.03 4.57
N LEU A 123 6.86 3.50 4.75
CA LEU A 123 7.53 3.39 6.05
C LEU A 123 8.94 3.96 5.95
N VAL A 124 9.23 4.99 6.74
CA VAL A 124 10.55 5.64 6.82
C VAL A 124 11.22 5.28 8.14
N LEU A 125 12.35 4.58 8.05
CA LEU A 125 13.11 4.08 9.20
C LEU A 125 14.56 4.54 9.18
N GLU A 126 14.90 5.60 8.46
CA GLU A 126 16.26 6.12 8.40
C GLU A 126 16.85 6.33 9.81
N TRP A 127 18.10 5.94 10.07
CA TRP A 127 18.79 6.15 11.36
C TRP A 127 18.12 5.46 12.58
N ASN A 128 17.79 4.17 12.49
CA ASN A 128 17.19 3.43 13.61
C ASN A 128 17.98 2.21 14.13
N ALA A 129 19.12 1.90 13.51
CA ALA A 129 20.01 0.80 13.90
C ALA A 129 19.30 -0.57 14.05
N ILE A 130 18.25 -0.82 13.27
CA ILE A 130 17.45 -2.07 13.39
C ILE A 130 18.19 -3.29 12.83
N GLY A 131 19.16 -3.09 11.93
CA GLY A 131 19.88 -4.16 11.24
C GLY A 131 20.99 -4.83 12.06
N MET A 132 21.34 -4.28 13.23
CA MET A 132 22.36 -4.87 14.12
C MET A 132 21.86 -6.09 14.90
N TRP A 133 20.54 -6.23 15.05
CA TRP A 133 19.90 -7.17 15.97
C TRP A 133 19.21 -8.28 15.18
N GLU A 134 19.90 -9.40 14.97
CA GLU A 134 19.47 -10.45 14.04
C GLU A 134 18.06 -10.98 14.35
N GLU A 135 17.75 -11.27 15.61
CA GLU A 135 16.44 -11.78 16.02
C GLU A 135 15.30 -10.79 15.71
N GLY A 136 15.45 -9.54 16.16
CA GLY A 136 14.45 -8.50 15.91
C GLY A 136 14.31 -8.15 14.43
N PHE A 137 15.42 -8.18 13.69
CA PHE A 137 15.44 -7.89 12.26
C PHE A 137 14.86 -9.02 11.41
N SER A 138 15.02 -10.28 11.81
CA SER A 138 14.37 -11.42 11.14
C SER A 138 12.84 -11.33 11.29
N VAL A 139 12.33 -10.99 12.48
CA VAL A 139 10.88 -10.74 12.68
C VAL A 139 10.38 -9.58 11.82
N PHE A 140 11.19 -8.53 11.65
CA PHE A 140 10.89 -7.45 10.71
C PHE A 140 10.79 -7.96 9.26
N CYS A 141 11.73 -8.78 8.82
CA CYS A 141 11.76 -9.36 7.48
C CYS A 141 10.60 -10.34 7.24
N GLU A 142 10.20 -11.14 8.22
CA GLU A 142 9.00 -11.99 8.14
C GLU A 142 7.72 -11.16 8.02
N GLY A 143 7.65 -10.06 8.77
CA GLY A 143 6.57 -9.09 8.65
C GLY A 143 6.51 -8.48 7.26
N LEU A 144 7.66 -8.07 6.72
CA LEU A 144 7.77 -7.57 5.35
C LEU A 144 7.35 -8.62 4.31
N ALA A 145 7.79 -9.86 4.45
CA ALA A 145 7.48 -10.97 3.53
C ALA A 145 5.98 -11.24 3.41
N SER A 146 5.23 -11.05 4.49
CA SER A 146 3.78 -11.28 4.57
C SER A 146 2.93 -10.00 4.42
N ASN A 147 3.57 -8.83 4.32
CA ASN A 147 2.86 -7.57 4.16
C ASN A 147 2.33 -7.42 2.73
N SER A 148 1.08 -6.96 2.62
CA SER A 148 0.39 -6.85 1.32
C SER A 148 -0.02 -5.41 0.96
N SER A 149 0.53 -4.40 1.65
CA SER A 149 0.16 -2.99 1.46
C SER A 149 1.35 -2.05 1.30
N LEU A 150 2.50 -2.39 1.89
CA LEU A 150 3.69 -1.56 1.89
C LEU A 150 4.34 -1.55 0.51
N THR A 151 4.37 -0.37 -0.11
CA THR A 151 4.95 -0.17 -1.44
C THR A 151 6.30 0.55 -1.39
N GLN A 152 6.54 1.35 -0.35
CA GLN A 152 7.75 2.15 -0.19
C GLN A 152 8.37 1.93 1.18
N LEU A 153 9.63 1.51 1.21
CA LEU A 153 10.37 1.24 2.44
C LEU A 153 11.75 1.90 2.40
N ASP A 154 12.01 2.75 3.39
CA ASP A 154 13.31 3.39 3.59
C ASP A 154 14.02 2.80 4.81
N LEU A 155 15.14 2.14 4.56
CA LEU A 155 16.03 1.48 5.52
C LEU A 155 17.43 2.08 5.53
N ARG A 156 17.59 3.33 5.10
CA ARG A 156 18.89 4.00 5.09
C ARG A 156 19.52 4.12 6.48
N ASN A 157 20.84 4.02 6.60
CA ASN A 157 21.55 4.16 7.88
C ASN A 157 20.97 3.28 9.01
N ASN A 158 20.67 2.01 8.74
CA ASN A 158 20.15 1.06 9.72
C ASN A 158 21.16 0.01 10.18
N GLN A 159 22.44 0.17 9.79
CA GLN A 159 23.52 -0.75 10.12
C GLN A 159 23.24 -2.20 9.68
N ILE A 160 22.57 -2.36 8.54
CA ILE A 160 22.25 -3.66 7.95
C ILE A 160 23.54 -4.27 7.39
N ASN A 161 23.91 -5.44 7.92
CA ASN A 161 25.07 -6.21 7.47
C ASN A 161 24.69 -7.22 6.37
N HIS A 162 25.64 -8.05 5.94
CA HIS A 162 25.40 -9.09 4.94
C HIS A 162 24.35 -10.13 5.35
N GLN A 163 24.24 -10.45 6.65
CA GLN A 163 23.24 -11.39 7.16
C GLN A 163 21.83 -10.77 7.12
N GLY A 164 21.69 -9.51 7.55
CA GLY A 164 20.44 -8.76 7.41
C GLY A 164 20.03 -8.62 5.94
N ALA A 165 20.98 -8.39 5.04
CA ALA A 165 20.68 -8.37 3.60
C ALA A 165 20.18 -9.71 3.07
N ALA A 166 20.66 -10.85 3.60
CA ALA A 166 20.15 -12.17 3.26
C ALA A 166 18.69 -12.35 3.74
N GLU A 167 18.35 -11.88 4.94
CA GLU A 167 16.97 -11.88 5.45
C GLU A 167 16.02 -11.03 4.59
N ILE A 168 16.46 -9.82 4.19
CA ILE A 168 15.72 -8.97 3.24
C ILE A 168 15.52 -9.71 1.92
N SER A 169 16.55 -10.41 1.44
CA SER A 169 16.49 -11.16 0.18
C SER A 169 15.44 -12.27 0.25
N LEU A 170 15.38 -13.01 1.37
CA LEU A 170 14.32 -14.01 1.61
C LEU A 170 12.93 -13.38 1.68
N ALA A 171 12.81 -12.22 2.33
CA ALA A 171 11.55 -11.48 2.39
C ALA A 171 11.09 -11.01 1.00
N LEU A 172 11.99 -10.47 0.18
CA LEU A 172 11.71 -10.00 -1.17
C LEU A 172 11.27 -11.13 -2.11
N LYS A 173 11.85 -12.33 -1.99
CA LYS A 173 11.41 -13.50 -2.78
C LYS A 173 9.92 -13.83 -2.56
N ARG A 174 9.39 -13.53 -1.37
CA ARG A 174 7.99 -13.80 -0.99
C ARG A 174 7.07 -12.60 -1.14
N ASN A 175 7.59 -11.38 -0.93
CA ASN A 175 6.82 -10.16 -1.03
C ASN A 175 6.59 -9.79 -2.49
N SER A 176 5.33 -9.63 -2.89
CA SER A 176 4.94 -9.27 -4.26
C SER A 176 4.33 -7.87 -4.40
N ILE A 177 4.48 -7.03 -3.38
CA ILE A 177 3.84 -5.71 -3.30
C ILE A 177 4.84 -4.57 -3.27
N LEU A 178 5.96 -4.73 -2.58
CA LEU A 178 6.98 -3.69 -2.42
C LEU A 178 7.51 -3.25 -3.78
N ARG A 179 7.57 -1.93 -3.97
CA ARG A 179 7.96 -1.27 -5.23
C ARG A 179 9.26 -0.51 -5.10
N GLU A 180 9.46 0.14 -3.96
CA GLU A 180 10.63 0.97 -3.71
C GLU A 180 11.27 0.55 -2.40
N LEU A 181 12.57 0.27 -2.46
CA LEU A 181 13.38 -0.09 -1.31
C LEU A 181 14.66 0.73 -1.31
N ASP A 182 14.90 1.45 -0.21
CA ASP A 182 16.12 2.22 -0.03
C ASP A 182 17.00 1.61 1.07
N LEU A 183 18.18 1.16 0.68
CA LEU A 183 19.18 0.53 1.56
C LEU A 183 20.46 1.37 1.64
N ARG A 184 20.48 2.62 1.19
CA ARG A 184 21.71 3.43 1.16
C ARG A 184 22.36 3.54 2.53
N TRP A 185 23.69 3.64 2.54
CA TRP A 185 24.49 3.84 3.75
C TRP A 185 24.26 2.73 4.81
N ASN A 186 24.38 1.48 4.39
CA ASN A 186 24.44 0.31 5.28
C ASN A 186 25.76 -0.45 5.05
N ASN A 187 25.92 -1.64 5.64
CA ASN A 187 27.15 -2.45 5.54
C ASN A 187 26.89 -3.82 4.87
N ILE A 188 26.13 -3.82 3.77
CA ILE A 188 25.66 -5.03 3.08
C ILE A 188 26.82 -5.88 2.54
N GLY A 189 27.83 -5.23 1.92
CA GLY A 189 29.00 -5.90 1.36
C GLY A 189 28.70 -6.86 0.19
N LEU A 190 29.75 -7.56 -0.24
CA LEU A 190 29.70 -8.51 -1.37
C LEU A 190 28.64 -9.62 -1.20
N LEU A 191 28.64 -10.29 -0.05
CA LEU A 191 27.73 -11.43 0.20
C LEU A 191 26.27 -10.99 0.22
N GLY A 192 25.95 -9.89 0.89
CA GLY A 192 24.60 -9.34 0.91
C GLY A 192 24.14 -8.84 -0.47
N GLY A 193 25.05 -8.24 -1.25
CA GLY A 193 24.75 -7.85 -2.63
C GLY A 193 24.42 -9.05 -3.53
N ARG A 194 25.12 -10.18 -3.38
CA ARG A 194 24.79 -11.42 -4.11
C ARG A 194 23.42 -11.98 -3.72
N ALA A 195 23.09 -11.98 -2.42
CA ALA A 195 21.79 -12.44 -1.94
C ALA A 195 20.64 -11.59 -2.53
N LEU A 196 20.82 -10.27 -2.56
CA LEU A 196 19.84 -9.35 -3.13
C LEU A 196 19.68 -9.57 -4.64
N LEU A 197 20.78 -9.75 -5.37
CA LEU A 197 20.73 -10.09 -6.79
C LEU A 197 19.96 -11.39 -7.05
N GLU A 198 20.20 -12.43 -6.26
CA GLU A 198 19.47 -13.70 -6.38
C GLU A 198 17.97 -13.52 -6.07
N ALA A 199 17.61 -12.69 -5.10
CA ALA A 199 16.22 -12.38 -4.81
C ALA A 199 15.53 -11.65 -5.97
N LEU A 200 16.21 -10.72 -6.65
CA LEU A 200 15.67 -9.99 -7.80
C LEU A 200 15.45 -10.85 -9.05
N GLN A 201 16.07 -12.03 -9.12
CA GLN A 201 15.74 -13.00 -10.18
C GLN A 201 14.34 -13.61 -10.00
N GLN A 202 13.81 -13.62 -8.77
CA GLN A 202 12.49 -14.17 -8.44
C GLN A 202 11.47 -13.08 -8.14
N ASN A 203 11.91 -11.97 -7.54
CA ASN A 203 11.07 -10.82 -7.29
C ASN A 203 10.97 -9.97 -8.55
N HIS A 204 9.75 -9.82 -9.05
CA HIS A 204 9.48 -9.02 -10.24
C HIS A 204 8.63 -7.77 -9.98
N THR A 205 8.48 -7.39 -8.71
CA THR A 205 7.56 -6.32 -8.30
C THR A 205 8.30 -5.06 -7.90
N LEU A 206 9.53 -5.20 -7.42
CA LEU A 206 10.41 -4.08 -7.08
C LEU A 206 10.80 -3.32 -8.36
N LEU A 207 10.61 -2.00 -8.33
CA LEU A 207 10.85 -1.07 -9.43
C LEU A 207 11.99 -0.10 -9.13
N GLN A 208 12.27 0.18 -7.86
CA GLN A 208 13.39 1.00 -7.44
C GLN A 208 14.12 0.35 -6.25
N LEU A 209 15.45 0.26 -6.36
CA LEU A 209 16.33 -0.24 -5.32
C LEU A 209 17.57 0.64 -5.24
N GLU A 210 17.70 1.38 -4.14
CA GLU A 210 18.84 2.26 -3.89
C GLU A 210 19.81 1.61 -2.91
N MET A 211 21.09 1.49 -3.29
CA MET A 211 22.11 0.79 -2.48
C MET A 211 23.46 1.51 -2.42
N ALA A 212 23.52 2.80 -2.76
CA ALA A 212 24.73 3.59 -2.63
C ALA A 212 25.31 3.54 -1.20
N GLY A 213 26.64 3.46 -1.08
CA GLY A 213 27.32 3.47 0.22
C GLY A 213 27.26 2.15 1.00
N ASN A 214 27.17 1.00 0.30
CA ASN A 214 27.08 -0.34 0.92
C ASN A 214 28.31 -1.25 0.73
N ASN A 215 29.39 -0.73 0.16
CA ASN A 215 30.61 -1.48 -0.17
C ASN A 215 30.34 -2.75 -1.02
N ILE A 216 29.38 -2.66 -1.95
CA ILE A 216 29.04 -3.72 -2.90
C ILE A 216 29.92 -3.55 -4.15
N PRO A 217 30.57 -4.60 -4.65
CA PRO A 217 31.33 -4.54 -5.90
C PRO A 217 30.51 -4.09 -7.11
N SER A 218 31.14 -3.29 -7.98
CA SER A 218 30.49 -2.64 -9.13
C SER A 218 29.87 -3.60 -10.15
N ASP A 219 30.44 -4.79 -10.30
CA ASP A 219 29.93 -5.87 -11.16
C ASP A 219 28.56 -6.37 -10.67
N ILE A 220 28.39 -6.50 -9.35
CA ILE A 220 27.11 -6.88 -8.74
C ILE A 220 26.10 -5.74 -8.83
N LEU A 221 26.52 -4.50 -8.56
CA LEU A 221 25.64 -3.33 -8.70
C LEU A 221 25.08 -3.24 -10.12
N ARG A 222 25.93 -3.40 -11.14
CA ARG A 222 25.49 -3.43 -12.54
C ARG A 222 24.52 -4.58 -12.84
N ALA A 223 24.77 -5.77 -12.29
CA ALA A 223 23.85 -6.90 -12.47
C ALA A 223 22.48 -6.61 -11.83
N ILE A 224 22.47 -5.99 -10.65
CA ILE A 224 21.23 -5.58 -9.97
C ILE A 224 20.50 -4.50 -10.78
N GLU A 225 21.20 -3.49 -11.28
CA GLU A 225 20.63 -2.46 -12.17
C GLU A 225 19.97 -3.08 -13.42
N GLN A 226 20.62 -4.09 -14.03
CA GLN A 226 20.05 -4.83 -15.15
C GLN A 226 18.77 -5.59 -14.76
N SER A 227 18.76 -6.28 -13.60
CA SER A 227 17.56 -6.95 -13.09
C SER A 227 16.42 -5.95 -12.82
N MET A 228 16.73 -4.79 -12.27
CA MET A 228 15.74 -3.73 -12.02
C MET A 228 15.17 -3.16 -13.32
N ALA A 229 16.02 -2.93 -14.33
CA ALA A 229 15.58 -2.52 -15.66
C ALA A 229 14.63 -3.54 -16.31
N HIS A 230 14.93 -4.84 -16.17
CA HIS A 230 14.05 -5.91 -16.64
C HIS A 230 12.69 -5.90 -15.92
N ASN A 231 12.68 -5.71 -14.60
CA ASN A 231 11.44 -5.58 -13.84
C ASN A 231 10.59 -4.38 -14.28
N ALA A 232 11.23 -3.24 -14.55
CA ALA A 232 10.57 -2.03 -15.04
C ALA A 232 9.94 -2.23 -16.43
N ASP A 233 10.68 -2.80 -17.37
CA ASP A 233 10.20 -3.11 -18.72
C ASP A 233 9.02 -4.09 -18.70
N ARG A 234 9.14 -5.16 -17.91
CA ARG A 234 8.06 -6.13 -17.72
C ARG A 234 6.79 -5.47 -17.17
N HIS A 235 6.95 -4.56 -16.20
CA HIS A 235 5.83 -3.84 -15.62
C HIS A 235 5.17 -2.87 -16.62
N LEU A 236 5.96 -2.19 -17.45
CA LEU A 236 5.46 -1.36 -18.55
C LEU A 236 4.65 -2.19 -19.55
N THR A 237 5.23 -3.29 -20.02
CA THR A 237 4.58 -4.22 -20.98
C THR A 237 3.27 -4.78 -20.43
N LEU A 238 3.24 -5.16 -19.15
CA LEU A 238 2.02 -5.64 -18.49
C LEU A 238 0.96 -4.55 -18.37
N ARG A 239 1.34 -3.31 -18.05
CA ARG A 239 0.39 -2.18 -18.00
C ARG A 239 -0.21 -1.88 -19.35
N GLU A 240 0.59 -1.89 -20.41
CA GLU A 240 0.10 -1.68 -21.78
C GLU A 240 -0.85 -2.80 -22.21
N SER A 241 -0.47 -4.06 -21.97
CA SER A 241 -1.30 -5.23 -22.26
C SER A 241 -2.65 -5.13 -21.54
N HIS A 242 -2.64 -4.85 -20.23
CA HIS A 242 -3.87 -4.69 -19.44
C HIS A 242 -4.76 -3.55 -19.95
N THR A 243 -4.16 -2.43 -20.35
CA THR A 243 -4.90 -1.29 -20.93
C THR A 243 -5.56 -1.68 -22.26
N LYS A 244 -4.81 -2.35 -23.16
CA LYS A 244 -5.34 -2.86 -24.44
C LYS A 244 -6.49 -3.84 -24.21
N THR A 245 -6.33 -4.79 -23.29
CA THR A 245 -7.41 -5.74 -22.92
C THR A 245 -8.65 -4.99 -22.42
N LYS A 246 -8.49 -4.00 -21.54
CA LYS A 246 -9.62 -3.24 -21.00
C LYS A 246 -10.39 -2.46 -22.08
N VAL A 247 -9.69 -1.88 -23.05
CA VAL A 247 -10.31 -1.19 -24.20
C VAL A 247 -11.06 -2.18 -25.08
N LEU A 248 -10.41 -3.28 -25.47
CA LEU A 248 -11.01 -4.33 -26.30
C LEU A 248 -12.24 -4.96 -25.63
N SER A 249 -12.20 -5.21 -24.32
CA SER A 249 -13.36 -5.74 -23.59
C SER A 249 -14.55 -4.78 -23.60
N LYS A 250 -14.32 -3.47 -23.51
CA LYS A 250 -15.39 -2.46 -23.63
C LYS A 250 -15.98 -2.44 -25.04
N GLU A 251 -15.13 -2.51 -26.05
CA GLU A 251 -15.57 -2.53 -27.46
C GLU A 251 -16.42 -3.77 -27.76
N ILE A 252 -15.99 -4.94 -27.29
CA ILE A 252 -16.75 -6.19 -27.42
C ILE A 252 -18.12 -6.06 -26.75
N GLN A 253 -18.17 -5.49 -25.54
CA GLN A 253 -19.43 -5.29 -24.83
C GLN A 253 -20.37 -4.33 -25.58
N PHE A 254 -19.84 -3.22 -26.09
CA PHE A 254 -20.59 -2.26 -26.89
C PHE A 254 -21.16 -2.92 -28.16
N LEU A 255 -20.33 -3.61 -28.94
CA LEU A 255 -20.76 -4.33 -30.15
C LEU A 255 -21.83 -5.38 -29.85
N LYS A 256 -21.71 -6.09 -28.72
CA LYS A 256 -22.71 -7.08 -28.29
C LYS A 256 -24.06 -6.44 -27.99
N GLU A 257 -24.06 -5.31 -27.28
CA GLU A 257 -25.28 -4.55 -26.99
C GLU A 257 -25.93 -3.97 -28.25
N GLU A 258 -25.11 -3.45 -29.18
CA GLU A 258 -25.59 -2.95 -30.46
C GLU A 258 -26.21 -4.07 -31.31
N LYS A 259 -25.53 -5.23 -31.41
CA LYS A 259 -26.05 -6.39 -32.15
C LYS A 259 -27.33 -6.94 -31.54
N ASN A 260 -27.42 -7.04 -30.21
CA ASN A 260 -28.67 -7.43 -29.54
C ASN A 260 -29.82 -6.47 -29.88
N ARG A 261 -29.56 -5.16 -29.91
CA ARG A 261 -30.55 -4.16 -30.30
C ARG A 261 -30.98 -4.30 -31.76
N GLN A 262 -30.03 -4.55 -32.67
CA GLN A 262 -30.32 -4.81 -34.08
C GLN A 262 -31.21 -6.05 -34.24
N VAL A 263 -30.93 -7.14 -33.48
CA VAL A 263 -31.75 -8.37 -33.50
C VAL A 263 -33.17 -8.10 -32.98
N LEU A 264 -33.31 -7.37 -31.88
CA LEU A 264 -34.62 -6.98 -31.33
C LEU A 264 -35.45 -6.18 -32.34
N ASN A 265 -34.84 -5.16 -32.97
CA ASN A 265 -35.51 -4.34 -33.98
C ASN A 265 -35.95 -5.15 -35.20
N LEU A 266 -35.12 -6.11 -35.64
CA LEU A 266 -35.46 -7.01 -36.75
C LEU A 266 -36.63 -7.93 -36.38
N MET A 267 -36.64 -8.48 -35.16
CA MET A 267 -37.77 -9.30 -34.66
C MET A 267 -39.07 -8.51 -34.65
N GLU A 268 -39.08 -7.28 -34.13
CA GLU A 268 -40.27 -6.41 -34.14
C GLU A 268 -40.76 -6.13 -35.56
N THR A 269 -39.85 -5.94 -36.51
CA THR A 269 -40.18 -5.71 -37.92
C THR A 269 -40.82 -6.95 -38.55
N ILE A 270 -40.28 -8.14 -38.29
CA ILE A 270 -40.83 -9.42 -38.78
C ILE A 270 -42.23 -9.66 -38.20
N ASP A 271 -42.43 -9.45 -36.89
CA ASP A 271 -43.72 -9.62 -36.25
C ASP A 271 -44.77 -8.67 -36.82
N LYS A 272 -44.38 -7.41 -37.09
CA LYS A 272 -45.23 -6.43 -37.76
C LYS A 272 -45.63 -6.89 -39.18
N GLN A 273 -44.67 -7.32 -39.99
CA GLN A 273 -44.94 -7.82 -41.34
C GLN A 273 -45.84 -9.07 -41.32
N ARG A 274 -45.63 -9.98 -40.37
CA ARG A 274 -46.46 -11.18 -40.20
C ARG A 274 -47.91 -10.84 -39.86
N ASN A 275 -48.12 -9.86 -38.99
CA ASN A 275 -49.45 -9.36 -38.64
C ASN A 275 -50.15 -8.70 -39.85
N GLU A 276 -49.44 -7.86 -40.60
CA GLU A 276 -49.96 -7.19 -41.80
C GLU A 276 -50.33 -8.21 -42.90
N MET A 277 -49.47 -9.21 -43.15
CA MET A 277 -49.79 -10.31 -44.08
C MET A 277 -51.01 -11.13 -43.63
N GLY A 278 -51.14 -11.39 -42.34
CA GLY A 278 -52.30 -12.08 -41.77
C GLY A 278 -53.61 -11.30 -41.98
N GLN A 279 -53.58 -9.98 -41.81
CA GLN A 279 -54.73 -9.11 -42.08
C GLN A 279 -55.06 -9.07 -43.58
N SER A 280 -54.06 -8.87 -44.44
CA SER A 280 -54.22 -8.84 -45.90
C SER A 280 -54.82 -10.14 -46.45
N SER A 281 -54.36 -11.30 -45.96
CA SER A 281 -54.90 -12.62 -46.30
C SER A 281 -56.36 -12.79 -45.87
N ARG A 282 -56.73 -12.34 -44.66
CA ARG A 282 -58.14 -12.34 -44.19
C ARG A 282 -59.02 -11.44 -45.05
N THR A 283 -58.58 -10.23 -45.39
CA THR A 283 -59.34 -9.34 -46.27
C THR A 283 -59.50 -9.90 -47.69
N SER A 284 -58.47 -10.56 -48.21
CA SER A 284 -58.49 -11.18 -49.54
C SER A 284 -59.42 -12.38 -49.59
N SER A 285 -59.42 -13.24 -48.57
CA SER A 285 -60.33 -14.39 -48.47
C SER A 285 -61.79 -13.96 -48.30
N VAL A 286 -62.07 -12.90 -47.54
CA VAL A 286 -63.42 -12.30 -47.44
C VAL A 286 -63.91 -11.78 -48.81
N ARG A 287 -63.07 -11.04 -49.54
CA ARG A 287 -63.42 -10.54 -50.89
C ARG A 287 -63.65 -11.67 -51.90
N LEU A 288 -62.79 -12.70 -51.90
CA LEU A 288 -62.96 -13.88 -52.76
C LEU A 288 -64.26 -14.65 -52.43
N GLY A 289 -64.62 -14.75 -51.14
CA GLY A 289 -65.88 -15.36 -50.71
C GLY A 289 -67.13 -14.58 -51.14
N GLN A 290 -67.04 -13.25 -51.24
CA GLN A 290 -68.12 -12.40 -51.76
C GLN A 290 -68.29 -12.55 -53.28
N LEU A 291 -67.18 -12.66 -54.02
CA LEU A 291 -67.20 -12.85 -55.48
C LEU A 291 -67.75 -14.23 -55.91
N ARG A 292 -67.58 -15.28 -55.09
CA ARG A 292 -68.15 -16.62 -55.36
C ARG A 292 -69.65 -16.74 -55.11
N LYS A 293 -70.30 -15.71 -54.55
CA LYS A 293 -71.74 -15.68 -54.23
C LYS A 293 -72.57 -14.86 -55.22
N LEU A 294 -71.94 -14.36 -56.30
CA LEU A 294 -72.57 -13.78 -57.47
C LEU A 294 -72.60 -14.82 -58.60
#